data_AF-A0AB36Z2V7-F1
#
_entry.id   AF-A0AB36Z2V7-F1
#
_cell.length_a   1.000
_cell.length_b   1.000
_cell.length_c   1.000
_cell.angle_alpha   90.00
_cell.angle_beta   90.00
_cell.angle_gamma   90.00
#
_symmetry.space_group_name_H-M   'P 1'
#
loop_
_entity.id
_entity.type
_entity.pdbx_description
1 polymer ?
#
loop_
_entity_poly.entity_id
_entity_poly.type
_entity_poly.pdbx_seq_one_letter_code
_entity_poly.pdbx_strand_id
1 'polypeptide(L)'
;MKALIIRDEINQFHWTMLKSVFLVLSILPVSQAVLHLWQSTEGSSQIMVGFFALSLMSSLLALCFWSALKASVMEVKQEEISSFERGVVQLYRFLPMLSLASMMSYLAVQI
;
A
#
# COMPACT_ATOMS: atom_id res chain seq x y z
N MET A 1 -7.03 -17.57 28.61
CA MET A 1 -5.81 -17.16 27.88
C MET A 1 -5.98 -17.07 26.36
N LYS A 2 -6.81 -17.90 25.70
CA LYS A 2 -7.00 -17.86 24.23
C LYS A 2 -7.62 -16.57 23.66
N ALA A 3 -8.59 -15.98 24.36
CA ALA A 3 -9.22 -14.72 23.93
C ALA A 3 -8.24 -13.53 23.80
N LEU A 4 -7.15 -13.52 24.59
CA LEU A 4 -6.10 -12.50 24.47
C LEU A 4 -5.24 -12.71 23.21
N ILE A 5 -5.00 -13.97 22.83
CA ILE A 5 -4.21 -14.34 21.64
C ILE A 5 -4.99 -14.02 20.36
N ILE A 6 -6.28 -14.34 20.31
CA ILE A 6 -7.16 -14.02 19.16
C ILE A 6 -7.27 -12.50 18.96
N ARG A 7 -7.40 -11.73 20.05
CA ARG A 7 -7.43 -10.27 19.99
C ARG A 7 -6.11 -9.68 19.47
N ASP A 8 -4.98 -10.33 19.78
CA ASP A 8 -3.67 -9.91 19.29
C ASP A 8 -3.48 -10.22 17.79
N GLU A 9 -3.93 -11.38 17.31
CA GLU A 9 -3.88 -11.72 15.87
C GLU A 9 -4.71 -10.73 15.02
N ILE A 10 -5.93 -10.38 15.46
CA ILE A 10 -6.78 -9.40 14.77
C ILE A 10 -6.14 -8.01 14.80
N ASN A 11 -5.53 -7.62 15.92
CA ASN A 11 -4.85 -6.34 16.04
C ASN A 11 -3.60 -6.26 15.13
N GLN A 12 -2.78 -7.31 15.09
CA GLN A 12 -1.64 -7.42 14.18
C GLN A 12 -2.08 -7.40 12.71
N PHE A 13 -3.21 -8.05 12.41
CA PHE A 13 -3.84 -8.01 11.11
C PHE A 13 -4.25 -6.59 10.72
N HIS A 14 -4.98 -5.88 11.59
CA HIS A 14 -5.37 -4.50 11.37
C HIS A 14 -4.17 -3.57 11.20
N TRP A 15 -3.13 -3.75 12.00
CA TRP A 15 -1.91 -2.96 11.94
C TRP A 15 -1.15 -3.17 10.62
N THR A 16 -1.10 -4.40 10.13
CA THR A 16 -0.49 -4.72 8.83
C THR A 16 -1.26 -4.06 7.69
N MET A 17 -2.59 -4.10 7.74
CA MET A 17 -3.46 -3.44 6.77
C MET A 17 -3.25 -1.92 6.77
N LEU A 18 -3.24 -1.31 7.95
CA LEU A 18 -3.05 0.12 8.11
C LEU A 18 -1.70 0.59 7.55
N LYS A 19 -0.62 -0.11 7.89
CA LYS A 19 0.72 0.15 7.34
C LYS A 19 0.75 0.06 5.82
N SER A 20 0.08 -0.95 5.26
CA SER A 20 0.01 -1.13 3.82
C SER A 20 -0.72 0.02 3.13
N VAL A 21 -1.87 0.42 3.65
CA VAL A 21 -2.63 1.57 3.13
C VAL A 21 -1.81 2.87 3.25
N PHE A 22 -1.13 3.11 4.38
CA PHE A 22 -0.26 4.28 4.53
C PHE A 22 0.90 4.28 3.53
N LEU A 23 1.50 3.11 3.28
CA LEU A 23 2.55 2.97 2.28
C LEU A 23 2.03 3.29 0.87
N VAL A 24 0.82 2.84 0.52
CA VAL A 24 0.18 3.21 -0.76
C VAL A 24 -0.09 4.71 -0.84
N LEU A 25 -0.60 5.31 0.24
CA LEU A 25 -0.90 6.76 0.27
C LEU A 25 0.37 7.62 0.17
N SER A 26 1.53 7.12 0.60
CA SER A 26 2.80 7.83 0.48
C SER A 26 3.27 8.01 -0.97
N ILE A 27 2.69 7.26 -1.92
CA ILE A 27 2.95 7.45 -3.35
C ILE A 27 2.62 8.89 -3.78
N LEU A 28 1.57 9.52 -3.23
CA LEU A 28 1.18 10.89 -3.58
C LEU A 28 2.26 11.94 -3.27
N PRO A 29 2.72 12.11 -2.02
CA PRO A 29 3.76 13.10 -1.75
C PRO A 29 5.08 12.76 -2.47
N VAL A 30 5.40 11.47 -2.66
CA VAL A 30 6.61 11.06 -3.40
C VAL A 30 6.50 11.44 -4.87
N SER A 31 5.36 11.21 -5.53
CA SER A 31 5.17 11.58 -6.94
C SER A 31 5.27 13.10 -7.12
N GLN A 32 4.70 13.88 -6.20
CA GLN A 32 4.80 15.34 -6.22
C GLN A 32 6.25 15.82 -6.02
N ALA A 33 6.99 15.22 -5.10
CA ALA A 33 8.40 15.54 -4.90
C ALA A 33 9.25 15.23 -6.15
N VAL A 34 8.99 14.08 -6.79
CA VAL A 34 9.64 13.68 -8.03
C VAL A 34 9.32 14.65 -9.17
N LEU A 35 8.05 15.03 -9.32
CA LEU A 35 7.62 16.01 -10.34
C LEU A 35 8.28 17.37 -10.11
N HIS A 36 8.33 17.84 -8.87
CA HIS A 36 9.00 19.10 -8.52
C HIS A 36 10.50 19.05 -8.84
N LEU A 37 11.20 17.96 -8.49
CA LEU A 37 12.61 17.77 -8.82
C LEU A 37 12.85 17.74 -10.34
N TRP A 38 11.98 17.06 -11.08
CA TRP A 38 12.04 17.02 -12.54
C TRP A 38 11.87 18.41 -13.15
N GLN A 39 10.87 19.18 -12.70
CA GLN A 39 10.58 20.52 -13.24
C GLN A 39 11.61 21.58 -12.84
N SER A 40 12.29 21.41 -11.71
CA SER A 40 13.32 22.33 -11.22
C SER A 40 14.72 22.05 -11.76
N THR A 41 14.90 20.98 -12.54
CA THR A 41 16.20 20.58 -13.09
C THR A 41 16.27 20.85 -14.59
N GLU A 42 17.27 21.62 -15.01
CA GLU A 42 17.49 21.99 -16.42
C GLU A 42 18.77 21.36 -17.01
N GLY A 43 18.75 21.08 -18.31
CA GLY A 43 19.94 20.62 -19.05
C GLY A 43 20.23 19.12 -18.87
N SER A 44 21.50 18.73 -18.92
CA SER A 44 21.90 17.31 -18.94
C SER A 44 21.56 16.54 -17.66
N SER A 45 21.38 17.22 -16.53
CA SER A 45 20.96 16.64 -15.26
C SER A 45 19.50 16.14 -15.27
N GLN A 46 18.66 16.65 -16.18
CA GLN A 46 17.26 16.22 -16.29
C GLN A 46 17.14 14.73 -16.64
N ILE A 47 18.03 14.21 -17.51
CA ILE A 47 18.08 12.78 -17.86
C ILE A 47 18.40 11.92 -16.64
N MET A 48 19.38 12.35 -15.83
CA MET A 48 19.75 11.66 -14.59
C MET A 48 18.58 11.64 -13.60
N VAL A 49 17.92 12.79 -13.39
CA VAL A 49 16.73 12.89 -12.53
C VAL A 49 15.59 12.01 -13.04
N GLY A 50 15.45 11.84 -14.36
CA GLY A 50 14.47 10.93 -14.97
C GLY A 50 14.71 9.47 -14.64
N PHE A 51 15.94 9.00 -14.83
CA PHE A 51 16.28 7.64 -14.44
C PHE A 51 16.11 7.40 -12.95
N PHE A 52 16.48 8.38 -12.12
CA PHE A 52 16.25 8.33 -10.69
C PHE A 52 14.75 8.26 -10.34
N ALA A 53 13.94 9.15 -10.92
CA ALA A 53 12.49 9.19 -10.75
C ALA A 53 11.82 7.87 -11.11
N LEU A 54 12.13 7.32 -12.29
CA LEU A 54 11.61 6.04 -12.76
C LEU A 54 12.02 4.89 -11.83
N SER A 55 13.27 4.86 -11.39
CA SER A 55 13.79 3.82 -10.49
C SER A 55 13.15 3.90 -9.10
N LEU A 56 13.00 5.09 -8.55
CA LEU A 56 12.38 5.32 -7.25
C LEU A 56 10.88 4.95 -7.29
N MET A 57 10.15 5.45 -8.28
CA MET A 57 8.72 5.19 -8.43
C MET A 57 8.43 3.72 -8.68
N SER A 58 9.21 3.05 -9.55
CA SER A 58 9.05 1.62 -9.79
C SER A 58 9.33 0.77 -8.54
N SER A 59 10.38 1.09 -7.79
CA SER A 59 10.68 0.43 -6.52
C SER A 59 9.56 0.63 -5.49
N LEU A 60 9.07 1.86 -5.34
CA LEU A 60 7.98 2.18 -4.42
C LEU A 60 6.69 1.43 -4.80
N LEU A 61 6.33 1.41 -6.09
CA LEU A 61 5.17 0.67 -6.59
C LEU A 61 5.28 -0.82 -6.33
N ALA A 62 6.45 -1.42 -6.56
CA ALA A 62 6.70 -2.83 -6.27
C ALA A 62 6.54 -3.14 -4.77
N LEU A 63 7.05 -2.27 -3.88
CA LEU A 63 6.90 -2.40 -2.44
C LEU A 63 5.43 -2.25 -1.99
N CYS A 64 4.70 -1.31 -2.58
CA CYS A 64 3.27 -1.12 -2.31
C CYS A 64 2.46 -2.34 -2.75
N PHE A 65 2.70 -2.85 -3.96
CA PHE A 65 2.06 -4.06 -4.47
C PHE A 65 2.34 -5.26 -3.58
N TRP A 66 3.62 -5.48 -3.24
CA TRP A 66 4.02 -6.57 -2.35
C TRP A 66 3.35 -6.47 -0.98
N SER A 67 3.36 -5.28 -0.38
CA SER A 67 2.73 -5.03 0.91
C SER A 67 1.22 -5.29 0.88
N ALA A 68 0.53 -4.78 -0.15
CA ALA A 68 -0.91 -4.92 -0.31
C ALA A 68 -1.30 -6.38 -0.54
N LEU A 69 -0.57 -7.10 -1.41
CA LEU A 69 -0.78 -8.52 -1.67
C LEU A 69 -0.56 -9.35 -0.40
N LYS A 70 0.53 -9.10 0.32
CA LYS A 70 0.83 -9.80 1.58
C LYS A 70 -0.31 -9.62 2.58
N ALA A 71 -0.85 -8.41 2.70
CA ALA A 71 -1.97 -8.14 3.58
C ALA A 71 -3.23 -8.91 3.14
N SER A 72 -3.53 -8.94 1.84
CA SER A 72 -4.71 -9.66 1.31
C SER A 72 -4.65 -11.18 1.49
N VAL A 73 -3.46 -11.79 1.39
CA VAL A 73 -3.27 -13.24 1.52
C VAL A 73 -3.05 -13.67 2.98
N MET A 74 -2.87 -12.73 3.91
CA MET A 74 -2.59 -13.06 5.30
C MET A 74 -3.74 -13.81 5.95
N GLU A 75 -3.49 -15.06 6.35
CA GLU A 75 -4.44 -15.86 7.10
C GLU A 75 -4.49 -15.39 8.56
N VAL A 76 -5.69 -15.39 9.12
CA VAL A 76 -5.96 -15.08 10.53
C VAL A 76 -6.69 -16.31 11.03
N LYS A 77 -6.30 -16.89 12.16
CA LYS A 77 -7.01 -18.05 12.70
C LYS A 77 -8.32 -17.58 13.29
N GLN A 78 -9.43 -17.98 12.67
CA GLN A 78 -10.78 -17.53 13.00
C GLN A 78 -11.57 -18.62 13.76
N GLU A 79 -10.90 -19.42 14.58
CA GLU A 79 -11.48 -20.64 15.19
C GLU A 79 -12.69 -20.39 16.12
N GLU A 80 -12.91 -19.15 16.60
CA GLU A 80 -14.01 -18.79 17.51
C GLU A 80 -14.89 -17.61 17.02
N ILE A 81 -14.77 -17.21 15.74
CA ILE A 81 -15.38 -15.98 15.22
C ILE A 81 -16.75 -16.26 14.56
N SER A 82 -17.72 -15.36 14.78
CA SER A 82 -19.05 -15.46 14.15
C SER A 82 -18.96 -15.39 12.63
N SER A 83 -19.86 -16.07 11.90
CA SER A 83 -19.88 -16.08 10.43
C SER A 83 -19.93 -14.67 9.83
N PHE A 84 -20.57 -13.72 10.53
CA PHE A 84 -20.62 -12.31 10.13
C PHE A 84 -19.24 -11.62 10.22
N GLU A 85 -18.56 -11.76 11.35
CA GLU A 85 -17.24 -11.18 11.58
C GLU A 85 -16.20 -11.76 10.62
N ARG A 86 -16.28 -13.06 10.30
CA ARG A 86 -15.46 -13.69 9.27
C ARG A 86 -15.65 -13.03 7.90
N GLY A 87 -16.90 -12.71 7.52
CA GLY A 87 -17.21 -11.99 6.29
C GLY A 87 -16.63 -10.57 6.26
N VAL A 88 -16.76 -9.82 7.35
CA VAL A 88 -16.18 -8.47 7.48
C VAL A 88 -14.65 -8.52 7.36
N VAL A 89 -13.99 -9.48 8.01
CA VAL A 89 -12.54 -9.65 7.93
C VAL A 89 -12.10 -10.00 6.50
N GLN A 90 -12.84 -10.87 5.80
CA GLN A 90 -12.55 -11.18 4.40
C GLN A 90 -12.67 -9.96 3.49
N LEU A 91 -13.71 -9.14 3.65
CA LEU A 91 -13.87 -7.93 2.86
C LEU A 91 -12.75 -6.91 3.16
N TYR A 92 -12.43 -6.72 4.43
CA TYR A 92 -11.39 -5.80 4.89
C TYR A 92 -10.00 -6.16 4.32
N ARG A 93 -9.73 -7.44 4.04
CA ARG A 93 -8.45 -7.88 3.43
C ARG A 93 -8.16 -7.30 2.07
N PHE A 94 -9.18 -6.92 1.32
CA PHE A 94 -9.02 -6.35 -0.02
C PHE A 94 -8.75 -4.84 0.00
N LEU A 95 -8.90 -4.19 1.16
CA LEU A 95 -8.78 -2.75 1.29
C LEU A 95 -7.42 -2.20 0.79
N PRO A 96 -6.25 -2.81 1.11
CA PRO A 96 -4.97 -2.31 0.61
C PRO A 96 -4.83 -2.43 -0.91
N MET A 97 -5.30 -3.53 -1.51
CA MET A 97 -5.26 -3.71 -2.96
C MET A 97 -6.21 -2.75 -3.68
N LEU A 98 -7.39 -2.49 -3.11
CA LEU A 98 -8.33 -1.50 -3.64
C LEU A 98 -7.75 -0.09 -3.55
N SER A 99 -7.09 0.25 -2.45
CA SER A 99 -6.34 1.51 -2.29
C SER A 99 -5.27 1.66 -3.36
N LEU A 100 -4.47 0.61 -3.60
CA LEU A 100 -3.44 0.62 -4.64
C LEU A 100 -4.03 0.79 -6.04
N ALA A 101 -5.10 0.08 -6.36
CA ALA A 101 -5.79 0.20 -7.65
C ALA A 101 -6.33 1.62 -7.87
N SER A 102 -6.95 2.21 -6.84
CA SER A 102 -7.42 3.61 -6.86
C SER A 102 -6.27 4.59 -7.09
N MET A 103 -5.15 4.42 -6.36
CA MET A 103 -3.97 5.26 -6.51
C MET A 103 -3.39 5.19 -7.93
N MET A 104 -3.27 3.98 -8.49
CA MET A 104 -2.79 3.78 -9.85
C MET A 104 -3.71 4.42 -10.88
N SER A 105 -5.04 4.27 -10.72
CA SER A 105 -6.02 4.91 -11.59
C SER A 105 -5.93 6.44 -11.52
N TYR A 106 -5.73 7.00 -10.33
CA TYR A 106 -5.57 8.44 -10.15
C TYR A 106 -4.30 8.96 -10.83
N LEU A 107 -3.16 8.30 -10.62
CA LEU A 107 -1.89 8.70 -11.24
C LEU A 107 -1.95 8.59 -12.76
N ALA A 108 -2.60 7.54 -13.29
CA ALA A 108 -2.75 7.37 -14.73
C ALA A 108 -3.61 8.45 -15.41
N VAL A 109 -4.48 9.15 -14.65
CA VAL A 109 -5.27 10.29 -15.15
C VAL A 109 -4.53 11.62 -14.98
N GLN A 110 -3.60 11.72 -14.03
CA GLN A 110 -2.84 12.95 -13.77
C GLN A 110 -1.54 13.10 -14.56
N ILE A 111 -0.97 12.00 -15.04
CA ILE A 111 0.17 11.99 -15.96
C ILE A 111 -0.35 12.22 -17.39
#